data_AF-A0A1W5ZS76-F1
#
_entry.id   AF-A0A1W5ZS76-F1
#
_cell.length_a   1.000
_cell.length_b   1.000
_cell.length_c   1.000
_cell.angle_alpha   90.00
_cell.angle_beta   90.00
_cell.angle_gamma   90.00
#
_symmetry.space_group_name_H-M   'P 1'
#
loop_
_entity.id
_entity.type
_entity.pdbx_description
1 polymer ?
#
loop_
_entity_poly.entity_id
_entity_poly.type
_entity_poly.pdbx_seq_one_letter_code
_entity_poly.pdbx_strand_id
1 'polypeptide(L)'
;MAKRSKQYDYDLSEVKRLIGDTDKNYREISAETGCPYASVVYHGRKIRGRVNRTRNVEAHEISPQLLQPIDEEVKEERSIMSGGTNLSISRNNVLIEDAEREAARMIKAAHALGLNKINITIEK
;
A
#
# COMPACT_ATOMS: atom_id res chain seq x y z
N MET A 1 3.36 31.25 23.62
CA MET A 1 3.56 31.82 22.28
C MET A 1 3.66 30.69 21.27
N ALA A 2 2.66 30.49 20.42
CA ALA A 2 2.70 29.46 19.39
C ALA A 2 3.67 29.89 18.29
N LYS A 3 4.74 29.11 18.08
CA LYS A 3 5.70 29.35 17.00
C LYS A 3 4.97 29.13 15.67
N ARG A 4 4.81 30.20 14.88
CA ARG A 4 4.26 30.13 13.52
C ARG A 4 5.06 29.08 12.73
N SER A 5 4.37 28.14 12.08
CA SER A 5 4.99 27.15 11.21
C SER A 5 5.74 27.89 10.09
N LYS A 6 7.04 27.57 9.92
CA LYS A 6 7.80 28.05 8.76
C LYS A 6 7.18 27.42 7.52
N GLN A 7 6.49 28.23 6.72
CA GLN A 7 6.02 27.83 5.41
C GLN A 7 7.20 27.94 4.46
N TYR A 8 7.59 26.82 3.87
CA TYR A 8 8.63 26.76 2.86
C TYR A 8 7.94 26.72 1.51
N ASP A 9 8.33 27.61 0.62
CA ASP A 9 7.92 27.58 -0.78
C ASP A 9 8.97 26.79 -1.54
N TYR A 10 8.60 25.59 -1.99
CA TYR A 10 9.47 24.71 -2.77
C TYR A 10 8.62 23.94 -3.78
N ASP A 11 9.21 23.66 -4.94
CA ASP A 11 8.52 22.88 -5.96
C ASP A 11 8.52 21.40 -5.58
N LEU A 12 7.34 20.93 -5.16
CA LEU A 12 7.07 19.53 -4.84
C LEU A 12 7.24 18.61 -6.05
N SER A 13 6.98 19.09 -7.26
CA SER A 13 7.07 18.31 -8.50
C SER A 13 8.53 18.03 -8.82
N GLU A 14 9.38 19.05 -8.73
CA GLU A 14 10.83 18.90 -8.94
C GLU A 14 11.48 17.99 -7.89
N VAL A 15 11.09 18.10 -6.62
CA VAL A 15 11.55 17.17 -5.57
C VAL A 15 11.19 15.72 -5.91
N LYS A 16 9.96 15.45 -6.33
CA LYS A 16 9.52 14.09 -6.69
C LYS A 16 10.29 13.56 -7.92
N ARG A 17 10.50 14.40 -8.93
CA ARG A 17 11.30 14.09 -10.12
C ARG A 17 12.72 13.68 -9.73
N LEU A 18 13.40 14.50 -8.94
CA LEU A 18 14.76 14.21 -8.48
C LEU A 18 14.84 12.93 -7.65
N ILE A 19 13.85 12.67 -6.79
CA ILE A 19 13.81 11.45 -5.98
C ILE A 19 13.61 10.18 -6.83
N GLY A 20 12.77 10.26 -7.87
CA GLY A 20 12.39 9.11 -8.72
C GLY A 20 13.36 8.84 -9.85
N ASP A 21 13.89 9.88 -10.48
CA ASP A 21 14.68 9.79 -11.71
C ASP A 21 16.18 9.77 -11.45
N THR A 22 16.62 10.20 -10.26
CA THR A 22 18.04 10.25 -9.91
C THR A 22 18.33 9.45 -8.64
N ASP A 23 19.56 8.96 -8.52
CA ASP A 23 20.07 8.29 -7.32
C ASP A 23 20.66 9.27 -6.29
N LYS A 24 20.39 10.57 -6.45
CA LYS A 24 20.87 11.63 -5.53
C LYS A 24 20.46 11.33 -4.08
N ASN A 25 21.30 11.74 -3.14
CA ASN A 25 21.03 11.64 -1.72
C ASN A 25 19.95 12.65 -1.31
N TYR A 26 19.11 12.32 -0.33
CA TYR A 26 18.09 13.24 0.18
C TYR A 26 18.66 14.58 0.67
N ARG A 27 19.93 14.61 1.11
CA ARG A 27 20.63 15.85 1.47
C ARG A 27 20.90 16.73 0.25
N GLU A 28 21.31 16.13 -0.86
CA GLU A 28 21.60 16.84 -2.11
C GLU A 28 20.32 17.40 -2.71
N ILE A 29 19.25 16.61 -2.73
CA ILE A 29 17.93 17.03 -3.23
C ILE A 29 17.39 18.20 -2.38
N SER A 30 17.59 18.17 -1.06
CA SER A 30 17.18 19.26 -0.16
C SER A 30 17.95 20.56 -0.43
N ALA A 31 19.25 20.46 -0.72
CA ALA A 31 20.07 21.63 -1.06
C ALA A 31 19.70 22.22 -2.42
N GLU A 32 19.37 21.37 -3.41
CA GLU A 32 19.05 21.77 -4.78
C GLU A 32 17.67 22.42 -4.89
N THR A 33 16.68 21.88 -4.17
CA THR A 33 15.28 22.34 -4.27
C THR A 33 14.88 23.34 -3.18
N GLY A 34 15.75 23.58 -2.19
CA GLY A 34 15.41 24.36 -1.00
C GLY A 34 14.33 23.71 -0.11
N CYS A 35 13.89 22.50 -0.45
CA CYS A 35 12.91 21.74 0.31
C CYS A 35 13.51 21.29 1.64
N PRO A 36 12.79 21.39 2.77
CA PRO A 36 13.25 20.84 4.04
C PRO A 36 13.57 19.36 3.93
N TYR A 37 14.72 18.96 4.47
CA TYR A 37 15.17 17.56 4.46
C TYR A 37 14.09 16.56 4.93
N ALA A 38 13.30 16.92 5.95
CA ALA A 38 12.21 16.09 6.44
C ALA A 38 11.14 15.81 5.38
N SER A 39 10.77 16.83 4.59
CA SER A 39 9.83 16.69 3.47
C SER A 39 10.41 15.81 2.36
N VAL A 40 11.69 16.02 2.00
CA VAL A 40 12.38 15.19 1.00
C VAL A 40 12.41 13.72 1.42
N VAL A 41 12.75 13.42 2.68
CA VAL A 41 12.74 12.05 3.22
C VAL A 41 11.34 11.44 3.20
N TYR A 42 10.32 12.21 3.56
CA TYR A 42 8.94 11.76 3.53
C TYR A 42 8.52 11.32 2.12
N HIS A 43 8.83 12.13 1.10
CA HIS A 43 8.57 11.79 -0.30
C HIS A 43 9.46 10.65 -0.79
N GLY A 44 10.74 10.63 -0.38
CA GLY A 44 11.72 9.58 -0.67
C GLY A 44 11.23 8.19 -0.29
N ARG A 45 10.71 8.05 0.94
CA ARG A 45 10.13 6.78 1.42
C ARG A 45 8.92 6.33 0.61
N LYS A 46 8.10 7.27 0.11
CA LYS A 46 6.93 6.93 -0.72
C LYS A 46 7.31 6.50 -2.14
N ILE A 47 8.36 7.09 -2.70
CA ILE A 47 8.80 6.83 -4.09
C ILE A 47 9.77 5.65 -4.13
N ARG A 48 10.91 5.71 -3.42
CA ARG A 48 11.93 4.65 -3.41
C ARG A 48 11.55 3.46 -2.51
N GLY A 49 10.76 3.67 -1.46
CA GLY A 49 10.40 2.62 -0.50
C GLY A 49 9.20 1.76 -0.88
N ARG A 50 8.52 2.04 -2.01
CA ARG A 50 7.35 1.27 -2.48
C ARG A 50 7.69 0.14 -3.46
N VAL A 51 8.88 -0.45 -3.35
CA VAL A 51 9.37 -1.47 -4.30
C VAL A 51 8.45 -2.72 -4.39
N ASN A 52 7.55 -2.97 -3.43
CA ASN A 52 6.67 -4.15 -3.46
C ASN A 52 5.15 -3.87 -3.44
N ARG A 53 4.65 -2.65 -3.63
CA ARG A 53 3.20 -2.39 -3.44
C ARG A 53 2.37 -2.08 -4.67
N THR A 54 2.92 -1.64 -5.80
CA THR A 54 2.10 -1.26 -6.96
C THR A 54 2.91 -1.22 -8.25
N ARG A 55 3.07 -2.38 -8.90
CA ARG A 55 3.07 -2.45 -10.37
C ARG A 55 1.61 -2.36 -10.83
N ASN A 56 0.98 -1.22 -10.54
CA ASN A 56 -0.30 -0.83 -11.12
C ASN A 56 -0.14 0.65 -11.48
N VAL A 57 0.24 0.84 -12.73
CA VAL A 57 0.09 2.06 -13.53
C VAL A 57 -1.35 2.52 -13.29
N GLU A 58 -1.65 3.78 -12.98
CA GLU A 58 -1.71 4.86 -13.95
C GLU A 58 -1.87 6.22 -13.26
N ALA A 59 -1.45 7.23 -14.01
CA ALA A 59 -1.52 8.64 -13.71
C ALA A 59 -2.95 9.10 -13.41
N HIS A 60 -3.11 9.87 -12.33
CA HIS A 60 -4.12 10.92 -12.25
C HIS A 60 -3.57 12.05 -11.37
N GLU A 61 -2.99 13.05 -12.02
CA GLU A 61 -3.15 14.43 -11.58
C GLU A 61 -4.62 14.81 -11.85
N ILE A 62 -5.30 15.42 -10.87
CA ILE A 62 -6.16 16.62 -10.97
C ILE A 62 -6.88 16.80 -9.62
N SER A 63 -6.56 17.94 -8.99
CA SER A 63 -7.31 18.82 -8.09
C SER A 63 -7.98 18.34 -6.78
N PRO A 64 -7.78 19.08 -5.67
CA PRO A 64 -8.53 18.96 -4.44
C PRO A 64 -9.68 19.97 -4.40
N GLN A 65 -10.96 19.55 -4.30
CA GLN A 65 -12.02 20.27 -3.61
C GLN A 65 -13.41 19.62 -3.77
N LEU A 66 -14.21 19.78 -2.70
CA LEU A 66 -15.68 19.70 -2.60
C LEU A 66 -16.32 18.32 -2.29
N LEU A 67 -16.51 18.12 -0.97
CA LEU A 67 -17.82 17.90 -0.34
C LEU A 67 -18.98 17.56 -1.30
N GLN A 68 -19.50 16.33 -1.22
CA GLN A 68 -20.90 16.06 -0.88
C GLN A 68 -21.12 14.56 -0.57
N PRO A 69 -22.04 14.23 0.35
CA PRO A 69 -22.40 12.86 0.69
C PRO A 69 -23.52 12.39 -0.23
N ILE A 70 -23.41 11.18 -0.77
CA ILE A 70 -24.54 10.51 -1.42
C ILE A 70 -24.62 9.12 -0.82
N ASP A 71 -25.65 8.95 0.01
CA ASP A 71 -26.23 7.67 0.38
C ASP A 71 -26.49 6.85 -0.88
N GLU A 72 -25.88 5.68 -0.98
CA GLU A 72 -26.50 4.55 -1.66
C GLU A 72 -26.38 3.34 -0.75
N GLU A 73 -27.51 3.02 -0.12
CA GLU A 73 -27.80 1.74 0.47
C GLU A 73 -27.56 0.63 -0.58
N VAL A 74 -26.48 -0.14 -0.42
CA VAL A 74 -26.54 -1.57 -0.70
C VAL A 74 -26.43 -2.28 0.63
N LYS A 75 -27.60 -2.38 1.23
CA LYS A 75 -27.91 -3.17 2.40
C LYS A 75 -28.04 -4.62 1.95
N GLU A 76 -26.91 -5.32 1.84
CA GLU A 76 -26.90 -6.78 1.91
C GLU A 76 -26.17 -7.21 3.18
N GLU A 77 -27.00 -7.28 4.22
CA GLU A 77 -26.95 -8.24 5.31
C GLU A 77 -25.62 -8.42 6.03
N ARG A 78 -25.51 -7.68 7.13
CA ARG A 78 -25.02 -8.24 8.39
C ARG A 78 -25.88 -9.47 8.74
N SER A 79 -25.59 -10.61 8.12
CA SER A 79 -25.91 -11.89 8.69
C SER A 79 -24.83 -12.19 9.73
N ILE A 80 -25.07 -11.70 10.95
CA ILE A 80 -24.49 -12.27 12.17
C ILE A 80 -25.11 -13.66 12.29
N MET A 81 -24.64 -14.60 11.47
CA MET A 81 -24.90 -16.02 11.67
C MET A 81 -23.64 -16.63 12.24
N SER A 82 -23.70 -16.80 13.56
CA SER A 82 -22.91 -17.74 14.34
C SER A 82 -22.97 -19.12 13.68
N GLY A 83 -22.05 -19.37 12.75
CA GLY A 83 -21.83 -20.63 12.07
C GLY A 83 -20.48 -20.52 11.40
N GLY A 84 -19.49 -21.32 11.85
CA GLY A 84 -18.11 -21.21 11.40
C GLY A 84 -18.02 -21.14 9.88
N THR A 85 -17.50 -20.02 9.36
CA THR A 85 -17.25 -19.82 7.94
C THR A 85 -16.05 -20.69 7.55
N ASN A 86 -16.31 -21.96 7.29
CA ASN A 86 -15.31 -22.89 6.80
C ASN A 86 -15.00 -22.55 5.33
N LEU A 87 -13.85 -21.94 5.08
CA LEU A 87 -13.33 -21.71 3.74
C LEU A 87 -12.39 -22.86 3.37
N SER A 88 -12.75 -23.64 2.35
CA SER A 88 -11.89 -24.68 1.79
C SER A 88 -11.35 -24.22 0.43
N ILE A 89 -10.03 -24.08 0.33
CA ILE A 89 -9.33 -23.77 -0.93
C ILE A 89 -8.40 -24.94 -1.21
N SER A 90 -8.64 -25.67 -2.30
CA SER A 90 -7.78 -26.75 -2.77
C SER A 90 -7.17 -26.41 -4.13
N ARG A 91 -5.89 -26.75 -4.30
CA ARG A 91 -5.18 -26.59 -5.57
C ARG A 91 -4.41 -27.87 -5.86
N ASN A 92 -4.70 -28.47 -7.01
CA ASN A 92 -4.08 -29.71 -7.45
C ASN A 92 -2.89 -29.43 -8.38
N ASN A 93 -1.96 -30.37 -8.49
CA ASN A 93 -0.81 -30.32 -9.40
C ASN A 93 0.17 -29.16 -9.12
N VAL A 94 0.48 -28.91 -7.86
CA VAL A 94 1.54 -27.97 -7.47
C VAL A 94 2.88 -28.70 -7.52
N LEU A 95 3.85 -28.18 -8.27
CA LEU A 95 5.22 -28.67 -8.25
C LEU A 95 5.78 -28.52 -6.83
N ILE A 96 6.50 -29.52 -6.34
CA ILE A 96 6.98 -29.51 -4.94
C ILE A 96 7.87 -28.30 -4.63
N GLU A 97 8.58 -27.80 -5.64
CA GLU A 97 9.43 -26.61 -5.58
C GLU A 97 8.63 -25.32 -5.35
N ASP A 98 7.37 -25.28 -5.82
CA ASP A 98 6.47 -24.14 -5.66
C ASP A 98 5.48 -24.32 -4.49
N ALA A 99 5.43 -25.50 -3.87
CA ALA A 99 4.46 -25.82 -2.82
C ALA A 99 4.56 -24.89 -1.61
N GLU A 100 5.78 -24.57 -1.17
CA GLU A 100 6.02 -23.66 -0.05
C GLU A 100 5.52 -22.23 -0.35
N ARG A 101 5.86 -21.74 -1.56
CA ARG A 101 5.43 -20.41 -2.02
C ARG A 101 3.91 -20.32 -2.11
N GLU A 102 3.27 -21.38 -2.58
CA GLU A 102 1.83 -21.43 -2.74
C GLU A 102 1.12 -21.52 -1.39
N ALA A 103 1.60 -22.37 -0.46
CA ALA A 103 1.10 -22.41 0.90
C ALA A 103 1.20 -21.03 1.59
N ALA A 104 2.30 -20.32 1.41
CA ALA A 104 2.47 -18.97 1.96
C ALA A 104 1.44 -17.97 1.41
N ARG A 105 1.07 -18.07 0.13
CA ARG A 105 0.01 -17.24 -0.46
C ARG A 105 -1.35 -17.58 0.14
N MET A 106 -1.67 -18.86 0.29
CA MET A 106 -2.94 -19.33 0.86
C MET A 106 -3.08 -18.87 2.32
N ILE A 107 -2.02 -18.95 3.12
CA ILE A 107 -2.00 -18.45 4.50
C ILE A 107 -2.26 -16.94 4.53
N LYS A 108 -1.59 -16.18 3.66
CA LYS A 108 -1.78 -14.73 3.58
C LYS A 108 -3.20 -14.35 3.18
N ALA A 109 -3.80 -15.09 2.24
CA ALA A 109 -5.19 -14.90 1.83
C ALA A 109 -6.16 -15.21 2.98
N ALA A 110 -5.95 -16.32 3.70
CA ALA A 110 -6.76 -16.70 4.85
C ALA A 110 -6.73 -15.64 5.96
N HIS A 111 -5.55 -15.08 6.27
CA HIS A 111 -5.43 -13.96 7.21
C HIS A 111 -6.17 -12.70 6.75
N ALA A 112 -6.09 -12.36 5.46
CA ALA A 112 -6.82 -11.23 4.90
C ALA A 112 -8.35 -11.40 4.99
N LEU A 113 -8.82 -12.65 5.02
CA LEU A 113 -10.23 -13.01 5.18
C LEU A 113 -10.65 -13.14 6.66
N GLY A 114 -9.76 -12.84 7.61
CA GLY A 114 -10.06 -12.86 9.05
C GLY A 114 -10.06 -14.27 9.66
N LEU A 115 -9.49 -15.26 8.98
CA LEU A 115 -9.36 -16.61 9.50
C LEU A 115 -8.19 -16.69 10.49
N ASN A 116 -8.50 -17.07 11.72
CA ASN A 116 -7.53 -17.15 12.81
C ASN A 116 -6.89 -18.54 12.96
N LYS A 117 -7.47 -19.58 12.36
CA LYS A 117 -6.96 -20.96 12.38
C LYS A 117 -6.99 -21.52 10.96
N ILE A 118 -5.86 -22.05 10.52
CA ILE A 118 -5.65 -22.57 9.17
C ILE A 118 -5.11 -24.00 9.32
N ASN A 119 -5.83 -24.98 8.76
CA ASN A 119 -5.37 -26.36 8.68
C ASN A 119 -4.92 -26.62 7.23
N ILE A 120 -3.67 -27.04 7.06
CA ILE A 120 -3.10 -27.39 5.74
C ILE A 120 -2.85 -28.89 5.73
N THR A 121 -3.45 -29.59 4.77
CA THR A 121 -3.22 -31.01 4.52
C THR A 121 -2.53 -31.15 3.18
N ILE A 122 -1.40 -31.87 3.16
CA ILE A 122 -0.65 -32.17 1.93
C ILE A 122 -0.75 -33.67 1.69
N GLU A 123 -1.39 -34.06 0.60
CA GLU A 123 -1.50 -35.45 0.15
C GLU A 123 -0.55 -35.66 -1.04
N LYS A 124 0.14 -36.81 -1.05
CA LYS A 124 1.12 -37.19 -2.08
C LYS A 124 0.54 -38.21 -3.05
#